data_AF-A0AAJ2Q3Q5-F1
#
_entry.id   AF-A0AAJ2Q3Q5-F1
#
_cell.length_a   1.000
_cell.length_b   1.000
_cell.length_c   1.000
_cell.angle_alpha   90.00
_cell.angle_beta   90.00
_cell.angle_gamma   90.00
#
_symmetry.space_group_name_H-M   'P 1'
#
loop_
_entity.id
_entity.type
_entity.pdbx_description
1 polymer ?
#
loop_
_entity_poly.entity_id
_entity_poly.type
_entity_poly.pdbx_seq_one_letter_code
_entity_poly.pdbx_strand_id
1 'polypeptide(L)'
;MSGGSQHPSGLAFGSGDRRRLDSIGLSRISHHRDACCDEGRSFILRRFDRWVDTGSRLAAIPLVVAWGPTRWPIHWCRLAEPDELVGDCGVHADLAGELLTLAGVPYTRGRAALRPTVHAAPHWRSTWSESDADDTWIGDDVVHHEVLRIGARWWDPTKACWFAGQGSHVLAGQVVAVREEGADWQPGAADQWTR
;
A
#
# COMPACT_ATOMS: atom_id res chain seq x y z
N MET A 1 -23.75 -43.81 -2.34
CA MET A 1 -22.50 -43.13 -2.72
C MET A 1 -22.85 -41.69 -3.04
N SER A 2 -22.80 -40.82 -2.04
CA SER A 2 -23.10 -39.40 -2.20
C SER A 2 -21.79 -38.65 -2.07
N GLY A 3 -21.22 -38.25 -3.21
CA GLY A 3 -20.04 -37.41 -3.27
C GLY A 3 -20.39 -36.02 -2.77
N GLY A 4 -20.00 -35.71 -1.55
CA GLY A 4 -19.98 -34.35 -1.05
C GLY A 4 -18.84 -33.59 -1.72
N SER A 5 -19.15 -32.78 -2.72
CA SER A 5 -18.24 -31.75 -3.21
C SER A 5 -17.98 -30.78 -2.05
N GLN A 6 -16.79 -30.90 -1.47
CA GLN A 6 -16.25 -29.90 -0.56
C GLN A 6 -16.07 -28.60 -1.36
N HIS A 7 -16.98 -27.66 -1.18
CA HIS A 7 -16.69 -26.27 -1.47
C HIS A 7 -15.53 -25.85 -0.57
N PRO A 8 -14.44 -25.23 -1.08
CA PRO A 8 -13.40 -24.69 -0.23
C PRO A 8 -14.02 -23.55 0.58
N SER A 9 -14.30 -23.83 1.85
CA SER A 9 -14.55 -22.86 2.90
C SER A 9 -13.56 -21.71 2.77
N GLY A 10 -14.06 -20.47 2.80
CA GLY A 10 -13.31 -19.24 2.58
C GLY A 10 -11.94 -19.29 3.24
N LEU A 11 -10.90 -19.43 2.41
CA LEU A 11 -9.55 -19.61 2.89
C LEU A 11 -9.12 -18.33 3.62
N ALA A 12 -8.98 -18.49 4.93
CA ALA A 12 -8.39 -17.54 5.85
C ALA A 12 -7.04 -17.03 5.32
N PHE A 13 -6.62 -15.86 5.81
CA PHE A 13 -5.28 -15.31 5.59
C PHE A 13 -4.21 -16.36 5.95
N GLY A 14 -3.70 -17.06 4.93
CA GLY A 14 -2.89 -18.27 5.09
C GLY A 14 -1.64 -18.01 5.93
N SER A 15 -1.25 -18.99 6.75
CA SER A 15 -0.14 -18.80 7.69
C SER A 15 1.20 -18.49 7.00
N GLY A 16 1.41 -18.96 5.78
CA GLY A 16 2.58 -18.67 4.95
C GLY A 16 2.64 -17.21 4.54
N ASP A 17 1.60 -16.74 3.84
CA ASP A 17 1.47 -15.34 3.43
C ASP A 17 1.49 -14.39 4.63
N ARG A 18 0.84 -14.75 5.74
CA ARG A 18 0.89 -13.94 6.96
C ARG A 18 2.32 -13.74 7.46
N ARG A 19 3.11 -14.82 7.60
CA ARG A 19 4.51 -14.71 8.03
C ARG A 19 5.35 -13.88 7.06
N ARG A 20 5.12 -14.05 5.75
CA ARG A 20 5.76 -13.24 4.71
C ARG A 20 5.41 -11.76 4.90
N LEU A 21 4.13 -11.40 4.93
CA LEU A 21 3.69 -10.03 5.09
C LEU A 21 4.09 -9.40 6.44
N ASP A 22 4.25 -10.22 7.48
CA ASP A 22 4.76 -9.79 8.80
C ASP A 22 6.23 -9.38 8.76
N SER A 23 7.04 -10.02 7.92
CA SER A 23 8.46 -9.69 7.75
C SER A 23 8.73 -8.39 6.97
N ILE A 24 7.72 -7.85 6.28
CA ILE A 24 7.85 -6.62 5.49
C ILE A 24 7.66 -5.40 6.40
N GLY A 25 8.69 -4.56 6.52
CA GLY A 25 8.57 -3.25 7.18
C GLY A 25 7.66 -2.30 6.39
N LEU A 26 7.09 -1.27 7.02
CA LEU A 26 6.45 -0.20 6.24
C LEU A 26 7.53 0.65 5.58
N SER A 27 7.32 0.97 4.31
CA SER A 27 8.29 1.65 3.49
C SER A 27 8.38 3.13 3.85
N ARG A 28 9.61 3.65 3.89
CA ARG A 28 9.93 5.04 4.22
C ARG A 28 10.94 5.58 3.21
N ILE A 29 10.60 6.68 2.53
CA ILE A 29 11.51 7.37 1.64
C ILE A 29 12.65 7.91 2.50
N SER A 30 13.86 7.44 2.21
CA SER A 30 15.02 7.67 3.05
C SER A 30 15.64 9.04 2.78
N HIS A 31 16.30 9.59 3.81
CA HIS A 31 16.97 10.88 3.74
C HIS A 31 18.45 10.73 4.10
N HIS A 32 19.37 11.13 3.21
CA HIS A 32 20.82 11.05 3.45
C HIS A 32 21.34 12.08 4.46
N ARG A 33 20.49 13.03 4.88
CA ARG A 33 20.84 14.22 5.70
C ARG A 33 21.81 15.16 4.97
N ASP A 34 21.63 15.26 3.66
CA ASP A 34 22.35 16.15 2.78
C ASP A 34 21.33 16.97 1.96
N ALA A 35 21.75 18.12 1.43
CA ALA A 35 20.91 19.11 0.76
C ALA A 35 20.13 18.52 -0.43
N CYS A 36 20.70 17.53 -1.13
CA CYS A 36 20.04 16.90 -2.27
C CYS A 36 18.70 16.24 -1.89
N CYS A 37 18.59 15.69 -0.67
CA CYS A 37 17.34 15.07 -0.22
C CYS A 37 16.33 16.12 0.26
N ASP A 38 16.78 17.22 0.87
CA ASP A 38 15.91 18.34 1.24
C ASP A 38 15.31 19.00 -0.01
N GLU A 39 16.14 19.19 -1.04
CA GLU A 39 15.74 19.70 -2.35
C GLU A 39 14.79 18.74 -3.05
N GLY A 40 15.11 17.44 -3.10
CA GLY A 40 14.26 16.41 -3.70
C GLY A 40 12.90 16.32 -3.03
N ARG A 41 12.86 16.33 -1.69
CA ARG A 41 11.62 16.37 -0.90
C ARG A 41 10.82 17.61 -1.22
N SER A 42 11.45 18.78 -1.19
CA SER A 42 10.79 20.06 -1.49
C SER A 42 10.24 20.10 -2.92
N PHE A 43 10.99 19.60 -3.89
CA PHE A 43 10.60 19.53 -5.31
C PHE A 43 9.37 18.65 -5.53
N ILE A 44 9.30 17.50 -4.86
CA ILE A 44 8.13 16.61 -4.95
C ILE A 44 6.93 17.26 -4.26
N LEU A 45 7.09 17.76 -3.03
CA LEU A 45 5.99 18.34 -2.27
C LEU A 45 5.38 19.57 -2.95
N ARG A 46 6.19 20.42 -3.58
CA ARG A 46 5.71 21.60 -4.34
C ARG A 46 4.79 21.23 -5.50
N ARG A 47 4.88 20.02 -6.07
CA ARG A 47 3.93 19.58 -7.09
C ARG A 47 2.50 19.52 -6.57
N PHE A 48 2.33 19.37 -5.26
CA PHE A 48 1.02 19.34 -4.60
C PHE A 48 0.46 20.74 -4.26
N ASP A 49 1.24 21.81 -4.41
CA ASP A 49 0.82 23.17 -4.03
C ASP A 49 -0.34 23.70 -4.90
N ARG A 50 -0.53 23.13 -6.10
CA ARG A 50 -1.65 23.50 -6.98
C ARG A 50 -3.02 23.10 -6.43
N TRP A 51 -3.08 22.21 -5.43
CA TRP A 51 -4.32 21.82 -4.76
C TRP A 51 -4.47 22.54 -3.43
N VAL A 52 -5.64 23.16 -3.26
CA VAL A 52 -5.93 24.08 -2.15
C VAL A 52 -6.06 23.34 -0.81
N ASP A 53 -6.79 22.21 -0.80
CA ASP A 53 -7.08 21.46 0.42
C ASP A 53 -6.32 20.12 0.50
N THR A 54 -6.17 19.62 1.72
CA THR A 54 -5.46 18.36 2.01
C THR A 54 -6.08 17.16 1.31
N GLY A 55 -7.41 17.08 1.20
CA GLY A 55 -8.10 15.97 0.55
C GLY A 55 -7.74 15.90 -0.93
N SER A 56 -7.77 17.05 -1.61
CA SER A 56 -7.36 17.17 -3.01
C SER A 56 -5.88 16.83 -3.21
N ARG A 57 -4.99 17.21 -2.29
CA ARG A 57 -3.57 16.84 -2.32
C ARG A 57 -3.36 15.32 -2.18
N LEU A 58 -4.10 14.67 -1.27
CA LEU A 58 -4.06 13.21 -1.14
C LEU A 58 -4.59 12.50 -2.38
N ALA A 59 -5.68 13.00 -2.96
CA ALA A 59 -6.25 12.43 -4.17
C ALA A 59 -5.34 12.58 -5.39
N ALA A 60 -4.43 13.55 -5.35
CA ALA A 60 -3.48 13.83 -6.41
C ALA A 60 -2.24 12.93 -6.41
N ILE A 61 -1.98 12.17 -5.35
CA ILE A 61 -0.78 11.32 -5.25
C ILE A 61 -0.59 10.43 -6.49
N PRO A 62 -1.57 9.61 -6.92
CA PRO A 62 -1.40 8.76 -8.09
C PRO A 62 -1.40 9.52 -9.43
N LEU A 63 -1.68 10.83 -9.43
CA LEU A 63 -1.56 11.70 -10.61
C LEU A 63 -0.17 12.33 -10.72
N VAL A 64 0.52 12.50 -9.58
CA VAL A 64 1.84 13.10 -9.49
C VAL A 64 2.92 12.02 -9.55
N VAL A 65 2.66 10.87 -8.91
CA VAL A 65 3.55 9.73 -8.86
C VAL A 65 2.85 8.55 -9.52
N ALA A 66 3.38 8.11 -10.65
CA ALA A 66 2.86 6.96 -11.37
C ALA A 66 3.14 5.68 -10.58
N TRP A 67 2.17 4.76 -10.58
CA TRP A 67 2.34 3.49 -9.88
C TRP A 67 3.31 2.57 -10.64
N GLY A 68 4.37 2.12 -9.99
CA GLY A 68 5.33 1.21 -10.59
C GLY A 68 6.38 0.67 -9.63
N PRO A 69 7.30 -0.18 -10.13
CA PRO A 69 8.34 -0.81 -9.31
C PRO A 69 9.25 0.22 -8.63
N THR A 70 9.51 0.01 -7.35
CA THR A 70 10.44 0.83 -6.56
C THR A 70 11.54 -0.05 -5.99
N ARG A 71 12.80 0.36 -6.18
CA ARG A 71 13.95 -0.30 -5.55
C ARG A 71 14.19 0.32 -4.17
N TRP A 72 13.90 -0.45 -3.13
CA TRP A 72 14.12 -0.03 -1.75
C TRP A 72 15.55 -0.38 -1.27
N PRO A 73 16.19 0.49 -0.46
CA PRO A 73 15.72 1.81 -0.04
C PRO A 73 15.78 2.83 -1.18
N ILE A 74 14.72 3.64 -1.33
CA ILE A 74 14.72 4.83 -2.20
C ILE A 74 14.94 6.09 -1.35
N HIS A 75 15.67 7.05 -1.90
CA HIS A 75 15.95 8.33 -1.26
C HIS A 75 15.23 9.47 -1.97
N TRP A 76 14.95 10.56 -1.25
CA TRP A 76 14.25 11.73 -1.79
C TRP A 76 14.88 12.31 -3.06
N CYS A 77 16.21 12.42 -3.09
CA CYS A 77 16.94 12.92 -4.26
C CYS A 77 16.75 12.04 -5.49
N ARG A 78 16.77 10.70 -5.30
CA ARG A 78 16.57 9.73 -6.37
C ARG A 78 15.13 9.68 -6.85
N LEU A 79 14.16 9.75 -5.93
CA LEU A 79 12.75 9.83 -6.28
C LEU A 79 12.45 11.10 -7.10
N ALA A 80 13.17 12.19 -6.87
CA ALA A 80 13.01 13.47 -7.54
C ALA A 80 13.64 13.56 -8.95
N GLU A 81 14.23 12.49 -9.47
CA GLU A 81 14.86 12.50 -10.80
C GLU A 81 13.86 12.83 -11.94
N PRO A 82 14.32 13.44 -13.04
CA PRO A 82 13.47 14.28 -13.89
C PRO A 82 12.53 13.54 -14.86
N ASP A 83 12.76 12.25 -15.10
CA ASP A 83 12.14 11.55 -16.23
C ASP A 83 10.69 11.14 -15.91
N GLU A 84 10.43 10.56 -14.74
CA GLU A 84 9.08 10.29 -14.24
C GLU A 84 9.13 9.99 -12.74
N LEU A 85 8.23 10.60 -11.94
CA LEU A 85 8.07 10.21 -10.55
C LEU A 85 7.32 8.88 -10.54
N VAL A 86 8.03 7.78 -10.29
CA VAL A 86 7.46 6.44 -10.17
C VAL A 86 7.58 5.97 -8.73
N GLY A 87 6.52 5.34 -8.22
CA GLY A 87 6.46 4.84 -6.85
C GLY A 87 5.48 3.68 -6.69
N ASP A 88 5.82 2.76 -5.80
CA ASP A 88 4.90 1.69 -5.41
C ASP A 88 3.92 2.16 -4.31
N CYS A 89 3.16 1.23 -3.73
CA CYS A 89 2.23 1.56 -2.65
C CYS A 89 2.92 2.15 -1.41
N GLY A 90 4.17 1.78 -1.15
CA GLY A 90 4.97 2.30 -0.04
C GLY A 90 5.36 3.77 -0.27
N VAL A 91 5.80 4.12 -1.48
CA VAL A 91 6.08 5.53 -1.86
C VAL A 91 4.81 6.37 -1.72
N HIS A 92 3.69 5.89 -2.25
CA HIS A 92 2.41 6.60 -2.15
C HIS A 92 1.96 6.79 -0.69
N ALA A 93 2.11 5.76 0.15
CA ALA A 93 1.73 5.84 1.55
C ALA A 93 2.64 6.75 2.37
N ASP A 94 3.93 6.81 2.05
CA ASP A 94 4.87 7.73 2.69
C ASP A 94 4.64 9.19 2.29
N LEU A 95 4.42 9.45 1.00
CA LEU A 95 4.03 10.78 0.52
C LEU A 95 2.70 11.25 1.13
N ALA A 96 1.70 10.37 1.23
CA ALA A 96 0.44 10.71 1.89
C ALA A 96 0.67 11.09 3.36
N GLY A 97 1.54 10.35 4.06
CA GLY A 97 1.90 10.66 5.44
C GLY A 97 2.59 12.02 5.59
N GLU A 98 3.50 12.35 4.67
CA GLU A 98 4.16 13.66 4.62
C GLU A 98 3.14 14.80 4.44
N LEU A 99 2.21 14.65 3.50
CA LEU A 99 1.15 15.66 3.26
C LEU A 99 0.22 15.82 4.47
N LEU A 100 -0.15 14.74 5.14
CA LEU A 100 -0.98 14.76 6.35
C LEU A 100 -0.23 15.42 7.52
N THR A 101 1.05 15.10 7.68
CA THR A 101 1.91 15.71 8.70
C THR A 101 2.00 17.22 8.51
N LEU A 102 2.24 17.68 7.28
CA LEU A 102 2.27 19.12 6.95
C LEU A 102 0.93 19.82 7.19
N ALA A 103 -0.18 19.10 7.02
CA ALA A 103 -1.52 19.60 7.28
C ALA A 103 -1.95 19.52 8.76
N GLY A 104 -1.11 18.94 9.64
CA GLY A 104 -1.46 18.71 11.04
C GLY A 104 -2.61 17.73 11.24
N VAL A 105 -2.86 16.84 10.28
CA VAL A 105 -3.94 15.84 10.34
C VAL A 105 -3.38 14.55 10.96
N PRO A 106 -3.91 14.08 12.11
CA PRO A 106 -3.47 12.83 12.71
C PRO A 106 -3.77 11.62 11.82
N TYR A 107 -2.81 10.71 11.73
CA TYR A 107 -2.93 9.45 11.00
C TYR A 107 -2.02 8.38 11.59
N THR A 108 -2.31 7.13 11.26
CA THR A 108 -1.41 5.99 11.49
C THR A 108 -1.13 5.31 10.15
N ARG A 109 0.11 4.89 9.90
CA ARG A 109 0.40 4.06 8.73
C ARG A 109 -0.11 2.64 8.97
N GLY A 110 -0.43 1.93 7.91
CA GLY A 110 -0.86 0.55 8.01
C GLY A 110 -0.66 -0.21 6.73
N ARG A 111 -1.18 -1.43 6.74
CA ARG A 111 -1.11 -2.37 5.64
C ARG A 111 -2.42 -3.11 5.48
N ALA A 112 -2.75 -3.44 4.25
CA ALA A 112 -3.81 -4.35 3.88
C ALA A 112 -3.18 -5.59 3.25
N ALA A 113 -3.74 -6.76 3.57
CA ALA A 113 -3.52 -7.98 2.81
C ALA A 113 -4.63 -8.05 1.76
N LEU A 114 -4.28 -7.96 0.47
CA LEU A 114 -5.25 -7.95 -0.61
C LEU A 114 -5.22 -9.27 -1.36
N ARG A 115 -6.38 -9.88 -1.60
CA ARG A 115 -6.52 -10.95 -2.59
C ARG A 115 -6.67 -10.32 -3.97
N PRO A 116 -5.64 -10.41 -4.83
CA PRO A 116 -5.68 -9.78 -6.14
C PRO A 116 -6.59 -10.56 -7.10
N THR A 117 -6.88 -9.98 -8.26
CA THR A 117 -7.48 -10.74 -9.36
C THR A 117 -6.48 -11.77 -9.88
N VAL A 118 -6.97 -12.87 -10.48
CA VAL A 118 -6.16 -14.03 -10.88
C VAL A 118 -4.97 -13.68 -11.79
N HIS A 119 -5.07 -12.62 -12.59
CA HIS A 119 -4.01 -12.20 -13.51
C HIS A 119 -3.08 -11.12 -12.96
N ALA A 120 -3.46 -10.45 -11.87
CA ALA A 120 -2.71 -9.30 -11.36
C ALA A 120 -1.39 -9.72 -10.70
N ALA A 121 -1.38 -10.73 -9.82
CA ALA A 121 -0.15 -11.14 -9.13
C ALA A 121 0.96 -11.64 -10.08
N PRO A 122 0.68 -12.52 -11.07
CA PRO A 122 1.70 -12.92 -12.04
C PRO A 122 2.22 -11.75 -12.88
N HIS A 123 1.34 -10.84 -13.29
CA HIS A 123 1.73 -9.65 -14.05
C HIS A 123 2.67 -8.74 -13.25
N TRP A 124 2.30 -8.39 -12.01
CA TRP A 124 3.13 -7.57 -11.14
C TRP A 124 4.47 -8.22 -10.83
N ARG A 125 4.49 -9.54 -10.62
CA ARG A 125 5.74 -10.29 -10.40
C ARG A 125 6.70 -10.16 -11.58
N SER A 126 6.20 -10.28 -12.81
CA SER A 126 7.00 -10.05 -14.03
C SER A 126 7.55 -8.63 -14.06
N THR A 127 6.68 -7.63 -13.88
CA THR A 127 7.06 -6.21 -13.94
C THR A 127 8.10 -5.81 -12.89
N TRP A 128 8.00 -6.33 -11.66
CA TRP A 128 8.98 -6.07 -10.60
C TRP A 128 10.31 -6.76 -10.87
N SER A 129 10.27 -8.03 -11.30
CA SER A 129 11.47 -8.81 -11.63
C SER A 129 12.26 -8.17 -12.79
N GLU A 130 11.58 -7.73 -13.84
CA GLU A 130 12.19 -7.02 -14.98
C GLU A 130 12.84 -5.69 -14.58
N SER A 131 12.37 -5.11 -13.47
CA SER A 131 12.85 -3.83 -12.95
C SER A 131 13.90 -3.99 -11.85
N ASP A 132 14.37 -5.20 -11.54
CA ASP A 132 15.29 -5.49 -10.43
C ASP A 132 14.79 -4.89 -9.10
N ALA A 133 13.47 -4.98 -8.90
CA ALA A 133 12.78 -4.55 -7.69
C ALA A 133 12.27 -5.78 -6.93
N ASP A 134 12.23 -5.68 -5.59
CA ASP A 134 11.82 -6.78 -4.73
C ASP A 134 10.33 -7.11 -4.91
N ASP A 135 10.01 -8.35 -5.23
CA ASP A 135 8.65 -8.87 -5.41
C ASP A 135 8.12 -9.62 -4.17
N THR A 136 8.85 -9.63 -3.05
CA THR A 136 8.48 -10.36 -1.82
C THR A 136 7.14 -9.92 -1.22
N TRP A 137 6.65 -8.75 -1.62
CA TRP A 137 5.32 -8.22 -1.31
C TRP A 137 4.17 -9.00 -1.96
N ILE A 138 4.47 -9.84 -2.97
CA ILE A 138 3.52 -10.72 -3.65
C ILE A 138 3.60 -12.13 -3.04
N GLY A 139 2.63 -12.45 -2.18
CA GLY A 139 2.45 -13.80 -1.64
C GLY A 139 1.85 -14.79 -2.64
N ASP A 140 1.41 -15.93 -2.11
CA ASP A 140 0.78 -16.99 -2.89
C ASP A 140 -0.70 -16.66 -3.17
N ASP A 141 -1.44 -16.23 -2.13
CA ASP A 141 -2.88 -15.92 -2.21
C ASP A 141 -3.17 -14.43 -2.02
N VAL A 142 -2.31 -13.71 -1.30
CA VAL A 142 -2.47 -12.28 -1.01
C VAL A 142 -1.21 -11.47 -1.27
N VAL A 143 -1.40 -10.18 -1.52
CA VAL A 143 -0.32 -9.20 -1.66
C VAL A 143 -0.34 -8.21 -0.50
N HIS A 144 0.85 -7.71 -0.17
CA HIS A 144 1.03 -6.55 0.70
C HIS A 144 0.54 -5.30 0.00
N HIS A 145 -0.15 -4.42 0.73
CA HIS A 145 -0.52 -3.10 0.23
C HIS A 145 -0.45 -2.08 1.37
N GLU A 146 0.29 -0.99 1.18
CA GLU A 146 0.42 0.06 2.19
C GLU A 146 -0.73 1.08 2.12
N VAL A 147 -1.28 1.41 3.29
CA VAL A 147 -2.47 2.25 3.46
C VAL A 147 -2.31 3.17 4.67
N LEU A 148 -3.26 4.08 4.85
CA LEU A 148 -3.30 4.98 6.01
C LEU A 148 -4.61 4.82 6.76
N ARG A 149 -4.54 4.93 8.08
CA ARG A 149 -5.66 5.09 8.99
C ARG A 149 -5.81 6.57 9.30
N ILE A 150 -6.93 7.19 8.92
CA ILE A 150 -7.22 8.60 9.19
C ILE A 150 -8.54 8.65 9.95
N GLY A 151 -8.46 8.97 11.25
CA GLY A 151 -9.56 8.82 12.18
C GLY A 151 -10.12 7.39 12.15
N ALA A 152 -11.42 7.25 11.89
CA ALA A 152 -12.10 5.96 11.88
C ALA A 152 -12.13 5.26 10.51
N ARG A 153 -11.43 5.75 9.49
CA ARG A 153 -11.50 5.20 8.11
C ARG A 153 -10.11 4.85 7.56
N TRP A 154 -10.08 3.96 6.56
CA TRP A 154 -8.87 3.61 5.84
C TRP A 154 -8.81 4.33 4.50
N TRP A 155 -7.61 4.80 4.14
CA TRP A 155 -7.32 5.49 2.90
C TRP A 155 -6.27 4.71 2.11
N ASP A 156 -6.57 4.41 0.85
CA ASP A 156 -5.64 3.86 -0.13
C ASP A 156 -5.04 5.01 -0.96
N PRO A 157 -3.77 5.38 -0.73
CA PRO A 157 -3.12 6.47 -1.46
C PRO A 157 -2.78 6.09 -2.90
N THR A 158 -2.68 4.79 -3.22
CA THR A 158 -2.38 4.32 -4.58
C THR A 158 -3.56 4.50 -5.52
N LYS A 159 -4.78 4.50 -4.97
CA LYS A 159 -6.02 4.65 -5.75
C LYS A 159 -6.83 5.88 -5.38
N ALA A 160 -6.33 6.69 -4.45
CA ALA A 160 -7.01 7.86 -3.95
C ALA A 160 -8.46 7.56 -3.48
N CYS A 161 -8.64 6.50 -2.68
CA CYS A 161 -9.97 6.09 -2.25
C CYS A 161 -10.05 5.71 -0.76
N TRP A 162 -11.24 5.93 -0.20
CA TRP A 162 -11.59 5.48 1.15
C TRP A 162 -12.16 4.07 1.11
N PHE A 163 -11.85 3.27 2.12
CA PHE A 163 -12.46 1.96 2.32
C PHE A 163 -12.73 1.67 3.81
N ALA A 164 -13.62 0.72 4.07
CA ALA A 164 -14.08 0.41 5.43
C ALA A 164 -13.11 -0.51 6.20
N GLY A 165 -12.19 -1.16 5.50
CA GLY A 165 -11.29 -2.17 6.03
C GLY A 165 -11.54 -3.53 5.39
N GLN A 166 -11.38 -4.59 6.17
CA GLN A 166 -11.58 -5.98 5.73
C GLN A 166 -12.97 -6.21 5.10
N GLY A 167 -13.02 -7.03 4.04
CA GLY A 167 -14.22 -7.29 3.24
C GLY A 167 -14.51 -6.25 2.16
N SER A 168 -13.88 -5.07 2.22
CA SER A 168 -13.97 -4.07 1.15
C SER A 168 -13.32 -4.59 -0.14
N HIS A 169 -13.75 -4.06 -1.28
CA HIS A 169 -13.03 -4.20 -2.54
C HIS A 169 -12.36 -2.87 -2.89
N VAL A 170 -11.07 -2.93 -3.15
CA VAL A 170 -10.29 -1.84 -3.75
C VAL A 170 -9.85 -2.28 -5.15
N LEU A 171 -9.35 -1.35 -5.98
CA LEU A 171 -9.01 -1.69 -7.37
C LEU A 171 -7.96 -2.82 -7.47
N ALA A 172 -7.05 -2.89 -6.49
CA ALA A 172 -6.01 -3.91 -6.43
C ALA A 172 -6.53 -5.29 -5.96
N GLY A 173 -7.76 -5.40 -5.44
CA GLY A 173 -8.33 -6.66 -4.99
C GLY A 173 -9.27 -6.56 -3.79
N GLN A 174 -9.65 -7.72 -3.27
CA GLN A 174 -10.45 -7.81 -2.05
C GLN A 174 -9.55 -7.66 -0.81
N VAL A 175 -9.96 -6.81 0.14
CA VAL A 175 -9.25 -6.65 1.42
C VAL A 175 -9.55 -7.85 2.33
N VAL A 176 -8.55 -8.68 2.59
CA VAL A 176 -8.67 -9.88 3.43
C VAL A 176 -8.38 -9.58 4.90
N ALA A 177 -7.45 -8.67 5.16
CA ALA A 177 -7.11 -8.20 6.50
C ALA A 177 -6.49 -6.80 6.42
N VAL A 178 -6.55 -6.06 7.52
CA VAL A 178 -5.86 -4.77 7.68
C VAL A 178 -5.10 -4.74 9.00
N ARG A 179 -4.08 -3.90 9.10
CA ARG A 179 -3.26 -3.74 10.30
C ARG A 179 -2.66 -2.34 10.36
N GLU A 180 -2.77 -1.69 11.50
CA GLU A 180 -2.04 -0.44 11.79
C GLU A 180 -0.59 -0.75 12.18
N GLU A 181 0.33 0.20 11.97
CA GLU A 181 1.72 0.09 12.42
C GLU A 181 1.78 -0.20 13.93
N GLY A 182 2.47 -1.28 14.32
CA GLY A 182 2.57 -1.70 15.72
C GLY A 182 1.35 -2.42 16.30
N ALA A 183 0.28 -2.63 15.52
CA ALA A 183 -0.91 -3.37 15.93
C ALA A 183 -0.95 -4.80 15.37
N ASP A 184 -1.89 -5.61 15.86
CA ASP A 184 -2.21 -6.92 15.29
C ASP A 184 -3.07 -6.80 14.03
N TRP A 185 -2.99 -7.83 13.18
CA TRP A 185 -3.92 -7.97 12.05
C TRP A 185 -5.35 -8.06 12.56
N GLN A 186 -6.25 -7.32 11.91
CA GLN A 186 -7.68 -7.42 12.07
C GLN A 186 -8.20 -8.34 10.97
N PRO A 187 -8.38 -9.65 11.25
CA PRO A 187 -8.84 -10.60 10.25
C PRO A 187 -10.32 -10.41 9.95
N GLY A 188 -10.70 -10.97 8.79
CA GLY A 188 -11.99 -11.62 8.55
C GLY A 188 -12.90 -11.82 9.75
N ALA A 189 -14.09 -11.24 9.77
CA ALA A 189 -15.26 -11.86 10.44
C ALA A 189 -15.72 -13.17 9.73
N ALA A 190 -14.79 -13.94 9.19
CA ALA A 190 -15.04 -15.26 8.63
C ALA A 190 -14.82 -16.30 9.74
N ASP A 191 -15.66 -16.25 10.78
CA ASP A 191 -15.79 -17.30 11.82
C ASP A 191 -17.04 -17.13 12.72
N GLN A 192 -18.09 -16.42 12.27
CA GLN A 192 -19.35 -16.31 13.04
C GLN A 192 -20.57 -16.98 12.38
N TRP A 193 -20.38 -17.72 11.29
CA TRP A 193 -21.46 -18.38 10.55
C TRP A 193 -21.38 -19.91 10.64
N THR A 194 -21.17 -20.41 11.85
CA THR A 194 -21.52 -21.79 12.24
C THR A 194 -22.43 -21.74 13.46
N ARG A 195 -23.74 -21.68 13.19
CA ARG A 195 -24.78 -22.24 14.07
C ARG A 195 -25.75 -23.04 13.21
#